data_AF-A0A419HFR5-F1
#
_entry.id   AF-A0A419HFR5-F1
#
_cell.length_a   1.000
_cell.length_b   1.000
_cell.length_c   1.000
_cell.angle_alpha   90.00
_cell.angle_beta   90.00
_cell.angle_gamma   90.00
#
_symmetry.space_group_name_H-M   'P 1'
#
loop_
_entity.id
_entity.type
_entity.pdbx_description
1 polymer ?
#
loop_
_entity_poly.entity_id
_entity_poly.type
_entity_poly.pdbx_seq_one_letter_code
_entity_poly.pdbx_strand_id
1 'polypeptide(L)'
;MNQGWPQGPQPRFAPSDEWIPAGQTVQIGGKEIAGGMIYVGPPRIERNDGGGYQQVNPEVIDQLFPGAPLPADPRNSGPRGYAQLVPPEKAAYIGWLNSDRDDQHIPDDHLRLYYAGLERRVVVDSKVDQQAAAELPEIQAELERLLETYGHRKSQLTDKIAELLSFLDVVFALVQPVSGDEPPHVDGEWDLRARTKLNIGLGELIRDGQPVPGPWAYAFLLLLGARREDIARCPKQFERLFLTRYAEVFGDGLTVPPVTGGLVARYQPLIGHHSERFDAELPTSLPSGLDWLPQQQIRMLADECAEALTGYSEFVERVPSASDSAAAISLLPAQLITEELDGLRPYREYLEQRLLPGHPASIVDIRELHSLAALEDPALDLPGLLRILERLGVGMEPDARLGGPALMEGSALLFRLGPDGDTPLTREYAAATVLVHLAAVVSMADKDVSVEEQALLIRHLETSLQLNMAQRTRLIAHLHWLLISKADLTGLKRRLSGLTIGQRQGVAEFCTLVAAADGTIHPEEISTLKQIYSLLELDPEAVNRHVGALTMVGAQGSLGG
;
A
#
# COMPACT_ATOMS: atom_id res chain seq x y z
N MET A 1 -24.16 -18.41 -28.65
CA MET A 1 -23.62 -19.39 -29.62
C MET A 1 -23.73 -18.78 -31.01
N ASN A 2 -22.63 -18.78 -31.79
CA ASN A 2 -22.39 -18.08 -33.06
C ASN A 2 -22.13 -16.56 -33.00
N GLN A 3 -20.87 -16.18 -32.76
CA GLN A 3 -20.14 -14.97 -33.21
C GLN A 3 -18.75 -14.99 -32.51
N GLY A 4 -17.56 -14.94 -33.14
CA GLY A 4 -17.15 -15.04 -34.53
C GLY A 4 -15.63 -15.37 -34.56
N TRP A 5 -15.27 -16.45 -35.25
CA TRP A 5 -13.89 -16.71 -35.67
C TRP A 5 -13.79 -16.28 -37.15
N PRO A 6 -12.81 -15.47 -37.57
CA PRO A 6 -12.60 -15.23 -38.99
C PRO A 6 -12.19 -16.53 -39.69
N GLN A 7 -12.96 -16.94 -40.69
CA GLN A 7 -12.71 -18.13 -41.50
C GLN A 7 -11.50 -17.86 -42.43
N GLY A 8 -10.30 -18.27 -42.00
CA GLY A 8 -9.13 -18.39 -42.88
C GLY A 8 -9.28 -19.55 -43.87
N PRO A 9 -8.40 -19.66 -44.90
CA PRO A 9 -8.48 -20.72 -45.89
C PRO A 9 -8.42 -22.10 -45.23
N GLN A 10 -9.43 -22.93 -45.49
CA GLN A 10 -9.54 -24.30 -44.96
C GLN A 10 -8.44 -25.20 -45.55
N PRO A 11 -7.64 -25.90 -44.72
CA PRO A 11 -6.80 -26.98 -45.20
C PRO A 11 -7.69 -28.16 -45.65
N ARG A 12 -7.64 -28.49 -46.93
CA ARG A 12 -8.33 -29.67 -47.50
C ARG A 12 -7.50 -30.94 -47.31
N PHE A 13 -7.48 -31.61 -46.16
CA PHE A 13 -7.08 -33.03 -46.08
C PHE A 13 -7.71 -33.72 -44.87
N ALA A 14 -8.21 -34.95 -45.04
CA ALA A 14 -8.62 -35.81 -43.93
C ALA A 14 -7.37 -36.25 -43.13
N PRO A 15 -7.36 -36.20 -41.78
CA PRO A 15 -6.20 -36.60 -41.01
C PRO A 15 -6.06 -38.12 -41.00
N SER A 16 -4.85 -38.62 -41.23
CA SER A 16 -4.50 -40.02 -40.97
C SER A 16 -3.98 -40.24 -39.54
N ASP A 17 -3.77 -39.16 -38.79
CA ASP A 17 -3.36 -39.11 -37.39
C ASP A 17 -4.56 -38.87 -36.46
N GLU A 18 -4.52 -39.46 -35.26
CA GLU A 18 -5.58 -39.44 -34.26
C GLU A 18 -5.05 -38.82 -32.96
N TRP A 19 -5.81 -37.90 -32.39
CA TRP A 19 -5.56 -37.37 -31.04
C TRP A 19 -6.12 -38.33 -30.00
N ILE A 20 -5.30 -38.71 -29.03
CA ILE A 20 -5.72 -39.46 -27.85
C ILE A 20 -5.96 -38.45 -26.71
N PRO A 21 -7.21 -38.22 -26.28
CA PRO A 21 -7.54 -37.27 -25.21
C PRO A 21 -6.94 -37.64 -23.86
N ALA A 22 -6.97 -36.70 -22.92
CA ALA A 22 -6.52 -36.93 -21.55
C ALA A 22 -7.20 -38.16 -20.92
N GLY A 23 -6.41 -39.01 -20.26
CA GLY A 23 -6.90 -40.21 -19.58
C GLY A 23 -7.41 -41.33 -20.48
N GLN A 24 -7.38 -41.16 -21.82
CA GLN A 24 -7.64 -42.26 -22.75
C GLN A 24 -6.38 -43.08 -23.00
N THR A 25 -6.56 -44.39 -23.17
CA THR A 25 -5.45 -45.34 -23.33
C THR A 25 -5.17 -45.65 -24.80
N VAL A 26 -3.89 -45.85 -25.13
CA VAL A 26 -3.46 -46.29 -26.47
C VAL A 26 -2.29 -47.28 -26.37
N GLN A 27 -2.25 -48.24 -27.28
CA GLN A 27 -1.17 -49.23 -27.36
C GLN A 27 -0.07 -48.74 -28.31
N ILE A 28 1.17 -48.62 -27.82
CA ILE A 28 2.34 -48.23 -28.63
C ILE A 28 3.50 -49.17 -28.32
N GLY A 29 3.98 -49.91 -29.32
CA GLY A 29 5.11 -50.83 -29.16
C GLY A 29 4.92 -51.89 -28.05
N GLY A 30 3.67 -52.33 -27.84
CA GLY A 30 3.30 -53.31 -26.79
C GLY A 30 3.21 -52.75 -25.37
N LYS A 31 3.24 -51.43 -25.19
CA LYS A 31 2.99 -50.74 -23.92
C LYS A 31 1.66 -50.00 -23.96
N GLU A 32 0.93 -50.03 -22.85
CA GLU A 32 -0.35 -49.33 -22.66
C GLU A 32 -0.13 -47.93 -22.07
N ILE A 33 -0.19 -46.89 -22.91
CA ILE A 33 -0.05 -45.51 -22.45
C ILE A 33 -1.41 -45.02 -21.97
N ALA A 34 -1.57 -44.75 -20.67
CA ALA A 34 -2.86 -44.36 -20.08
C ALA A 34 -3.08 -42.83 -19.95
N GLY A 35 -2.03 -42.03 -20.06
CA GLY A 35 -2.12 -40.57 -19.83
C GLY A 35 -2.68 -39.78 -21.02
N GLY A 36 -2.74 -40.35 -22.23
CA GLY A 36 -3.20 -39.66 -23.44
C GLY A 36 -2.46 -38.35 -23.73
N MET A 37 -3.19 -37.37 -24.27
CA MET A 37 -2.69 -36.07 -24.75
C MET A 37 -1.57 -36.18 -25.80
N ILE A 38 -1.72 -37.11 -26.74
CA ILE A 38 -0.73 -37.39 -27.78
C ILE A 38 -1.40 -37.65 -29.12
N TYR A 39 -0.70 -37.36 -30.21
CA TYR A 39 -1.12 -37.80 -31.53
C TYR A 39 -0.46 -39.12 -31.91
N VAL A 40 -1.25 -40.03 -32.48
CA VAL A 40 -0.80 -41.32 -32.97
C VAL A 40 -1.22 -41.51 -34.43
N GLY A 41 -0.40 -42.20 -35.21
CA GLY A 41 -0.71 -42.46 -36.62
C GLY A 41 0.53 -42.56 -37.49
N PRO A 42 0.37 -42.72 -38.81
CA PRO A 42 1.49 -42.75 -39.73
C PRO A 42 2.15 -41.36 -39.80
N PRO A 43 3.48 -41.26 -39.61
CA PRO A 43 4.19 -40.00 -39.70
C PRO A 43 4.11 -39.45 -41.13
N ARG A 44 3.87 -38.14 -41.26
CA ARG A 44 3.85 -37.47 -42.57
C ARG A 44 5.24 -36.98 -42.91
N ILE A 45 5.82 -37.58 -43.94
CA ILE A 45 7.21 -37.36 -44.32
C ILE A 45 7.23 -36.60 -45.66
N GLU A 46 7.89 -35.46 -45.67
CA GLU A 46 8.12 -34.67 -46.88
C GLU A 46 9.61 -34.55 -47.16
N ARG A 47 9.95 -34.37 -48.44
CA ARG A 47 11.32 -34.19 -48.89
C ARG A 47 11.65 -32.71 -48.83
N ASN A 48 12.70 -32.34 -48.11
CA ASN A 48 13.09 -30.94 -47.98
C ASN A 48 13.96 -30.49 -49.17
N ASP A 49 14.15 -29.19 -49.36
CA ASP A 49 15.01 -28.60 -50.41
C ASP A 49 16.48 -29.04 -50.27
N GLY A 50 16.86 -29.49 -49.07
CA GLY A 50 18.15 -30.10 -48.75
C GLY A 50 18.30 -31.56 -49.21
N GLY A 51 17.31 -32.15 -49.87
CA GLY A 51 17.36 -33.54 -50.32
C GLY A 51 17.25 -34.59 -49.20
N GLY A 52 17.05 -34.17 -47.95
CA GLY A 52 16.71 -35.00 -46.81
C GLY A 52 15.20 -35.19 -46.63
N TYR A 53 14.82 -35.92 -45.58
CA TYR A 53 13.42 -36.15 -45.20
C TYR A 53 13.12 -35.46 -43.87
N GLN A 54 11.98 -34.77 -43.79
CA GLN A 54 11.49 -34.13 -42.58
C GLN A 54 10.07 -34.62 -42.28
N GLN A 55 9.81 -34.96 -41.02
CA GLN A 55 8.45 -35.18 -40.54
C GLN A 55 7.78 -33.82 -40.34
N VAL A 56 6.66 -33.59 -41.01
CA VAL A 56 5.93 -32.30 -40.98
C VAL A 56 5.02 -32.20 -39.75
N ASN A 57 4.67 -33.35 -39.17
CA ASN A 57 3.92 -33.50 -37.92
C ASN A 57 4.80 -34.21 -36.87
N PRO A 58 5.91 -33.59 -36.42
CA PRO A 58 6.93 -34.25 -35.59
C PRO A 58 6.37 -34.89 -34.31
N GLU A 59 5.28 -34.36 -33.77
CA GLU A 59 4.55 -34.81 -32.59
C GLU A 59 3.83 -36.17 -32.77
N VAL A 60 3.60 -36.60 -34.02
CA VAL A 60 2.84 -37.83 -34.29
C VAL A 60 3.69 -39.07 -34.07
N ILE A 61 3.19 -39.93 -33.19
CA ILE A 61 3.82 -41.17 -32.77
C ILE A 61 3.36 -42.32 -33.68
N ASP A 62 4.32 -42.98 -34.33
CA ASP A 62 4.05 -44.18 -35.11
C ASP A 62 3.76 -45.37 -34.19
N GLN A 63 2.55 -45.91 -34.29
CA GLN A 63 2.12 -47.08 -33.52
C GLN A 63 2.88 -48.36 -33.90
N LEU A 64 3.43 -48.44 -35.12
CA LEU A 64 4.11 -49.63 -35.66
C LEU A 64 5.56 -49.80 -35.16
N PHE A 65 5.88 -49.26 -33.99
CA PHE A 65 7.18 -49.36 -33.33
C PHE A 65 7.83 -50.78 -33.39
N PRO A 66 9.16 -50.93 -33.65
CA PRO A 66 10.15 -49.92 -33.99
C PRO A 66 10.49 -49.89 -35.50
N GLY A 67 10.14 -48.82 -36.21
CA GLY A 67 10.67 -48.53 -37.54
C GLY A 67 12.08 -47.93 -37.52
N ALA A 68 12.87 -48.16 -38.58
CA ALA A 68 14.19 -47.54 -38.77
C ALA A 68 14.10 -45.99 -38.75
N PRO A 69 15.10 -45.28 -38.18
CA PRO A 69 15.08 -43.82 -38.13
C PRO A 69 15.17 -43.23 -39.54
N LEU A 70 14.44 -42.14 -39.78
CA LEU A 70 14.63 -41.35 -40.99
C LEU A 70 16.00 -40.67 -40.98
N PRO A 71 16.71 -40.63 -42.12
CA PRO A 71 17.94 -39.87 -42.24
C PRO A 71 17.68 -38.39 -41.91
N ALA A 72 18.36 -37.87 -40.90
CA ALA A 72 18.37 -36.44 -40.62
C ALA A 72 19.11 -35.71 -41.74
N ASP A 73 18.65 -34.52 -42.14
CA ASP A 73 19.41 -33.64 -43.01
C ASP A 73 20.56 -33.03 -42.18
N PRO A 74 21.84 -33.33 -42.50
CA PRO A 74 22.97 -32.81 -41.74
C PRO A 74 23.11 -31.28 -41.82
N ARG A 75 22.38 -30.62 -42.72
CA ARG A 75 22.32 -29.15 -42.83
C ARG A 75 21.19 -28.53 -42.03
N ASN A 76 20.25 -29.32 -41.54
CA ASN A 76 19.11 -28.86 -40.77
C ASN A 76 19.38 -29.06 -39.27
N SER A 77 19.66 -27.96 -38.56
CA SER A 77 19.80 -27.94 -37.09
C SER A 77 18.46 -27.80 -36.37
N GLY A 78 17.34 -27.94 -37.08
CA GLY A 78 15.99 -27.88 -36.51
C GLY A 78 15.64 -29.06 -35.60
N PRO A 79 14.55 -28.94 -34.82
CA PRO A 79 14.12 -29.97 -33.88
C PRO A 79 13.76 -31.30 -34.58
N ARG A 80 14.11 -32.42 -33.94
CA ARG A 80 13.87 -33.78 -34.48
C ARG A 80 12.43 -34.22 -34.25
N GLY A 81 11.80 -34.80 -35.28
CA GLY A 81 10.50 -35.48 -35.16
C GLY A 81 10.62 -36.91 -34.64
N TYR A 82 9.51 -37.49 -34.15
CA TYR A 82 9.49 -38.86 -33.64
C TYR A 82 10.09 -39.89 -34.62
N ALA A 83 9.83 -39.74 -35.92
CA ALA A 83 10.34 -40.65 -36.95
C ALA A 83 11.86 -40.59 -37.15
N GLN A 84 12.52 -39.52 -36.71
CA GLN A 84 13.98 -39.35 -36.78
C GLN A 84 14.71 -39.92 -35.57
N LEU A 85 13.99 -40.28 -34.50
CA LEU A 85 14.57 -40.90 -33.32
C LEU A 85 15.05 -42.34 -33.61
N VAL A 86 16.19 -42.72 -33.05
CA VAL A 86 16.65 -44.13 -33.11
C VAL A 86 15.81 -45.01 -32.18
N PRO A 87 15.76 -46.35 -32.39
CA PRO A 87 14.91 -47.22 -31.56
C PRO A 87 15.11 -47.09 -30.04
N PRO A 88 16.33 -46.92 -29.49
CA PRO A 88 16.52 -46.63 -28.06
C PRO A 88 15.90 -45.31 -27.60
N GLU A 89 16.01 -44.25 -28.40
CA GLU A 89 15.41 -42.94 -28.10
C GLU A 89 13.88 -43.01 -28.14
N LYS A 90 13.31 -43.73 -29.12
CA LYS A 90 11.86 -43.98 -29.16
C LYS A 90 11.41 -44.78 -27.93
N ALA A 91 12.14 -45.82 -27.54
CA ALA A 91 11.82 -46.64 -26.37
C ALA A 91 11.84 -45.82 -25.06
N ALA A 92 12.81 -44.90 -24.92
CA ALA A 92 12.90 -43.98 -23.80
C ALA A 92 11.71 -43.01 -23.77
N TYR A 93 11.35 -42.42 -24.91
CA TYR A 93 10.18 -41.53 -25.02
C TYR A 93 8.88 -42.22 -24.62
N ILE A 94 8.62 -43.40 -25.20
CA ILE A 94 7.43 -44.19 -24.86
C ILE A 94 7.47 -44.63 -23.39
N GLY A 95 8.65 -44.91 -22.85
CA GLY A 95 8.84 -45.18 -21.42
C GLY A 95 8.39 -44.02 -20.53
N TRP A 96 8.77 -42.79 -20.90
CA TRP A 96 8.37 -41.57 -20.19
C TRP A 96 6.88 -41.25 -20.36
N LEU A 97 6.31 -41.44 -21.56
CA LEU A 97 4.86 -41.27 -21.76
C LEU A 97 4.02 -42.25 -20.95
N ASN A 98 4.59 -43.42 -20.65
CA ASN A 98 4.00 -44.49 -19.85
C ASN A 98 4.29 -44.36 -18.34
N SER A 99 4.90 -43.27 -17.90
CA SER A 99 5.07 -42.92 -16.48
C SER A 99 4.25 -41.68 -16.14
N ASP A 100 4.45 -41.12 -14.95
CA ASP A 100 3.83 -39.87 -14.50
C ASP A 100 4.41 -38.62 -15.19
N ARG A 101 5.27 -38.78 -16.21
CA ARG A 101 5.88 -37.69 -17.00
C ARG A 101 6.58 -36.63 -16.15
N ASP A 102 7.25 -37.07 -15.10
CA ASP A 102 7.90 -36.25 -14.08
C ASP A 102 9.43 -36.42 -14.02
N ASP A 103 10.00 -37.31 -14.85
CA ASP A 103 11.45 -37.52 -14.91
C ASP A 103 12.16 -36.22 -15.32
N GLN A 104 12.84 -35.61 -14.34
CA GLN A 104 13.58 -34.36 -14.48
C GLN A 104 14.83 -34.48 -15.35
N HIS A 105 15.22 -35.68 -15.80
CA HIS A 105 16.36 -35.91 -16.69
C HIS A 105 15.94 -36.30 -18.12
N ILE A 106 14.64 -36.24 -18.44
CA ILE A 106 14.16 -36.51 -19.80
C ILE A 106 14.86 -35.59 -20.81
N PRO A 107 15.38 -36.11 -21.94
CA PRO A 107 15.98 -35.29 -22.99
C PRO A 107 15.01 -34.23 -23.52
N ASP A 108 15.54 -33.04 -23.84
CA ASP A 108 14.72 -31.90 -24.30
C ASP A 108 13.94 -32.21 -25.58
N ASP A 109 14.49 -33.03 -26.49
CA ASP A 109 13.79 -33.45 -27.72
C ASP A 109 12.49 -34.22 -27.40
N HIS A 110 12.49 -35.07 -26.37
CA HIS A 110 11.31 -35.84 -25.96
C HIS A 110 10.24 -34.94 -25.36
N LEU A 111 10.64 -34.04 -24.46
CA LEU A 111 9.73 -33.06 -23.87
C LEU A 111 9.13 -32.14 -24.94
N ARG A 112 9.94 -31.73 -25.93
CA ARG A 112 9.52 -30.92 -27.07
C ARG A 112 8.51 -31.63 -27.96
N LEU A 113 8.68 -32.93 -28.21
CA LEU A 113 7.73 -33.74 -28.98
C LEU A 113 6.35 -33.79 -28.32
N TYR A 114 6.34 -33.98 -27.00
CA TYR A 114 5.09 -34.00 -26.24
C TYR A 114 4.41 -32.63 -26.25
N TYR A 115 5.18 -31.57 -25.97
CA TYR A 115 4.70 -30.19 -26.04
C TYR A 115 4.14 -29.82 -27.41
N ALA A 116 4.75 -30.27 -28.50
CA ALA A 116 4.29 -29.97 -29.85
C ALA A 116 2.89 -30.52 -30.16
N GLY A 117 2.51 -31.64 -29.52
CA GLY A 117 1.14 -32.14 -29.56
C GLY A 117 0.16 -31.19 -28.88
N LEU A 118 0.51 -30.75 -27.66
CA LEU A 118 -0.30 -29.77 -26.91
C LEU A 118 -0.42 -28.45 -27.68
N GLU A 119 0.69 -27.93 -28.19
CA GLU A 119 0.75 -26.71 -29.01
C GLU A 119 -0.14 -26.80 -30.24
N ARG A 120 -0.03 -27.88 -31.02
CA ARG A 120 -0.92 -28.13 -32.19
C ARG A 120 -2.39 -28.11 -31.78
N ARG A 121 -2.74 -28.82 -30.71
CA ARG A 121 -4.12 -28.92 -30.24
C ARG A 121 -4.69 -27.54 -29.89
N VAL A 122 -3.87 -26.68 -29.28
CA VAL A 122 -4.23 -25.29 -28.96
C VAL A 122 -4.31 -24.40 -30.19
N VAL A 123 -3.27 -24.33 -31.03
CA VAL A 123 -3.14 -23.26 -32.04
C VAL A 123 -3.64 -23.63 -33.43
N VAL A 124 -3.85 -24.92 -33.70
CA VAL A 124 -4.35 -25.46 -34.97
C VAL A 124 -5.75 -26.04 -34.79
N ASP A 125 -5.90 -27.09 -34.00
CA ASP A 125 -7.14 -27.88 -33.96
C ASP A 125 -8.30 -27.11 -33.34
N SER A 126 -8.08 -26.42 -32.21
CA SER A 126 -9.14 -25.70 -31.48
C SER A 126 -9.82 -24.59 -32.31
N LYS A 127 -9.16 -24.10 -33.37
CA LYS A 127 -9.72 -23.08 -34.26
C LYS A 127 -10.83 -23.60 -35.16
N VAL A 128 -10.88 -24.92 -35.40
CA VAL A 128 -11.79 -25.55 -36.37
C VAL A 128 -12.61 -26.68 -35.76
N ASP A 129 -12.20 -27.23 -34.61
CA ASP A 129 -12.88 -28.32 -33.91
C ASP A 129 -13.34 -27.88 -32.51
N GLN A 130 -14.65 -27.97 -32.27
CA GLN A 130 -15.26 -27.64 -30.98
C GLN A 130 -14.85 -28.61 -29.87
N GLN A 131 -14.58 -29.88 -30.20
CA GLN A 131 -14.11 -30.85 -29.22
C GLN A 131 -12.70 -30.49 -28.76
N ALA A 132 -11.81 -30.12 -29.69
CA ALA A 132 -10.48 -29.62 -29.36
C ALA A 132 -10.53 -28.33 -28.50
N ALA A 133 -11.47 -27.43 -28.79
CA ALA A 133 -11.68 -26.24 -27.96
C ALA A 133 -12.16 -26.56 -26.54
N ALA A 134 -12.96 -27.62 -26.36
CA ALA A 134 -13.44 -28.06 -25.05
C ALA A 134 -12.33 -28.70 -24.18
N GLU A 135 -11.25 -29.18 -24.79
CA GLU A 135 -10.10 -29.81 -24.11
C GLU A 135 -9.05 -28.79 -23.62
N LEU A 136 -9.16 -27.51 -23.99
CA LEU A 136 -8.17 -26.48 -23.64
C LEU A 136 -7.91 -26.35 -22.12
N PRO A 137 -8.91 -26.45 -21.21
CA PRO A 137 -8.64 -26.40 -19.77
C PRO A 137 -7.74 -27.54 -19.28
N GLU A 138 -7.90 -28.75 -19.79
CA GLU A 138 -7.05 -29.90 -19.44
C GLU A 138 -5.63 -29.71 -19.98
N ILE A 139 -5.50 -29.15 -21.18
CA ILE A 139 -4.20 -28.82 -21.79
C ILE A 139 -3.51 -27.71 -20.99
N GLN A 140 -4.24 -26.69 -20.53
CA GLN A 140 -3.68 -25.64 -19.66
C GLN A 140 -3.11 -26.25 -18.38
N ALA A 141 -3.86 -27.13 -17.71
CA ALA A 141 -3.41 -27.80 -16.49
C ALA A 141 -2.13 -28.62 -16.72
N GLU A 142 -2.04 -29.31 -17.86
CA GLU A 142 -0.81 -30.05 -18.20
C GLU A 142 0.37 -29.10 -18.49
N LEU A 143 0.17 -28.00 -19.21
CA LEU A 143 1.21 -27.00 -19.45
C LEU A 143 1.71 -26.37 -18.14
N GLU A 144 0.82 -26.12 -17.17
CA GLU A 144 1.16 -25.65 -15.82
C GLU A 144 1.99 -26.70 -15.07
N ARG A 145 1.58 -27.97 -15.09
CA ARG A 145 2.33 -29.10 -14.49
C ARG A 145 3.72 -29.24 -15.11
N LEU A 146 3.84 -29.07 -16.44
CA LEU A 146 5.12 -29.11 -17.15
C LEU A 146 6.03 -27.96 -16.71
N LEU A 147 5.51 -26.75 -16.50
CA LEU A 147 6.31 -25.65 -15.95
C LEU A 147 6.72 -25.89 -14.50
N GLU A 148 5.84 -26.44 -13.67
CA GLU A 148 6.17 -26.78 -12.28
C GLU A 148 7.32 -27.81 -12.24
N THR A 149 7.24 -28.83 -13.10
CA THR A 149 8.24 -29.91 -13.15
C THR A 149 9.56 -29.45 -13.79
N TYR A 150 9.50 -28.76 -14.93
CA TYR A 150 10.64 -28.50 -15.80
C TYR A 150 11.10 -27.04 -15.85
N GLY A 151 10.36 -26.09 -15.26
CA GLY A 151 10.64 -24.65 -15.32
C GLY A 151 12.01 -24.27 -14.77
N HIS A 152 12.55 -25.07 -13.84
CA HIS A 152 13.91 -24.89 -13.30
C HIS A 152 15.01 -24.96 -14.37
N ARG A 153 14.75 -25.61 -15.53
CA ARG A 153 15.70 -25.74 -16.63
C ARG A 153 15.97 -24.41 -17.36
N LYS A 154 15.08 -23.42 -17.26
CA LYS A 154 15.19 -22.10 -17.94
C LYS A 154 15.58 -22.23 -19.41
N SER A 155 14.83 -23.02 -20.16
CA SER A 155 15.10 -23.34 -21.56
C SER A 155 14.13 -22.63 -22.49
N GLN A 156 14.47 -22.58 -23.79
CA GLN A 156 13.56 -22.07 -24.82
C GLN A 156 12.18 -22.75 -24.78
N LEU A 157 12.13 -24.04 -24.40
CA LEU A 157 10.89 -24.78 -24.30
C LEU A 157 10.04 -24.30 -23.11
N THR A 158 10.64 -24.08 -21.93
CA THR A 158 9.89 -23.56 -20.78
C THR A 158 9.36 -22.15 -21.04
N ASP A 159 10.13 -21.31 -21.73
CA ASP A 159 9.66 -19.98 -22.15
C ASP A 159 8.44 -20.09 -23.08
N LYS A 160 8.47 -21.04 -24.03
CA LYS A 160 7.36 -21.29 -24.95
C LYS A 160 6.11 -21.85 -24.28
N ILE A 161 6.27 -22.70 -23.26
CA ILE A 161 5.14 -23.14 -22.44
C ILE A 161 4.49 -21.94 -21.74
N ALA A 162 5.29 -21.03 -21.15
CA ALA A 162 4.78 -19.82 -20.51
C ALA A 162 4.08 -18.86 -21.50
N GLU A 163 4.64 -18.69 -22.71
CA GLU A 163 4.01 -17.93 -23.80
C GLU A 163 2.67 -18.54 -24.24
N LEU A 164 2.60 -19.86 -24.39
CA LEU A 164 1.36 -20.55 -24.80
C LEU A 164 0.28 -20.46 -23.70
N LEU A 165 0.68 -20.56 -22.43
CA LEU A 165 -0.22 -20.34 -21.30
C LEU A 165 -0.75 -18.89 -21.27
N SER A 166 0.09 -17.91 -21.56
CA SER A 166 -0.30 -16.50 -21.70
C SER A 166 -1.30 -16.30 -22.84
N PHE A 167 -1.10 -16.98 -23.97
CA PHE A 167 -2.05 -16.99 -25.08
C PHE A 167 -3.40 -17.61 -24.67
N LEU A 168 -3.37 -18.74 -23.96
CA LEU A 168 -4.57 -19.38 -23.41
C LEU A 168 -5.31 -18.48 -22.43
N ASP A 169 -4.62 -17.71 -21.59
CA ASP A 169 -5.25 -16.73 -20.69
C ASP A 169 -6.11 -15.74 -21.48
N VAL A 170 -5.66 -15.28 -22.65
CA VAL A 170 -6.46 -14.41 -23.53
C VAL A 170 -7.64 -15.17 -24.15
N VAL A 171 -7.44 -16.43 -24.57
CA VAL A 171 -8.51 -17.26 -25.13
C VAL A 171 -9.64 -17.44 -24.10
N PHE A 172 -9.31 -17.77 -22.86
CA PHE A 172 -10.30 -17.96 -21.80
C PHE A 172 -10.99 -16.65 -21.40
N ALA A 173 -10.26 -15.53 -21.43
CA ALA A 173 -10.83 -14.20 -21.18
C ALA A 173 -11.96 -13.81 -22.15
N LEU A 174 -12.01 -14.39 -23.35
CA LEU A 174 -13.10 -14.12 -24.30
C LEU A 174 -14.45 -14.72 -23.86
N VAL A 175 -14.44 -15.69 -22.94
CA VAL A 175 -15.65 -16.39 -22.48
C VAL A 175 -15.90 -16.22 -20.99
N GLN A 176 -14.87 -15.90 -20.21
CA GLN A 176 -14.97 -15.66 -18.77
C GLN A 176 -14.17 -14.40 -18.42
N PRO A 177 -14.78 -13.41 -17.74
CA PRO A 177 -14.07 -12.20 -17.38
C PRO A 177 -12.92 -12.52 -16.42
N VAL A 178 -11.80 -11.81 -16.59
CA VAL A 178 -10.64 -11.87 -15.69
C VAL A 178 -10.75 -10.78 -14.61
N SER A 179 -11.42 -9.68 -14.91
CA SER A 179 -11.77 -8.63 -13.95
C SER A 179 -12.68 -9.21 -12.87
N GLY A 180 -12.11 -9.51 -11.71
CA GLY A 180 -12.81 -9.85 -10.47
C GLY A 180 -12.44 -8.90 -9.33
N ASP A 181 -12.83 -9.26 -8.11
CA ASP A 181 -12.59 -8.43 -6.92
C ASP A 181 -11.09 -8.25 -6.63
N GLU A 182 -10.27 -9.27 -6.90
CA GLU A 182 -8.82 -9.25 -6.69
C GLU A 182 -8.04 -9.26 -8.02
N PRO A 183 -6.96 -8.48 -8.15
CA PRO A 183 -6.07 -8.53 -9.29
C PRO A 183 -5.23 -9.83 -9.27
N PRO A 184 -4.65 -10.23 -10.42
CA PRO A 184 -3.65 -11.29 -10.42
C PRO A 184 -2.44 -10.91 -9.54
N HIS A 185 -1.88 -11.90 -8.84
CA HIS A 185 -0.64 -11.72 -8.10
C HIS A 185 0.52 -11.40 -9.06
N VAL A 186 1.34 -10.41 -8.72
CA VAL A 186 2.47 -9.95 -9.54
C VAL A 186 3.75 -10.13 -8.72
N ASP A 187 4.50 -11.20 -8.99
CA ASP A 187 5.78 -11.51 -8.32
C ASP A 187 6.98 -10.69 -8.87
N GLY A 188 6.74 -9.84 -9.87
CA GLY A 188 7.73 -8.93 -10.44
C GLY A 188 7.50 -8.64 -11.93
N GLU A 189 8.43 -7.90 -12.53
CA GLU A 189 8.32 -7.38 -13.91
C GLU A 189 8.29 -8.47 -15.01
N TRP A 190 8.82 -9.67 -14.73
CA TRP A 190 9.04 -10.73 -15.72
C TRP A 190 7.97 -11.83 -15.71
N ASP A 191 6.95 -11.74 -14.86
CA ASP A 191 5.84 -12.69 -14.87
C ASP A 191 4.91 -12.39 -16.06
N LEU A 192 5.14 -13.11 -17.16
CA LEU A 192 4.39 -12.96 -18.41
C LEU A 192 2.89 -13.27 -18.23
N ARG A 193 2.53 -14.23 -17.37
CA ARG A 193 1.12 -14.60 -17.17
C ARG A 193 0.42 -13.56 -16.32
N ALA A 194 1.02 -13.14 -15.21
CA ALA A 194 0.47 -12.06 -14.39
C ALA A 194 0.29 -10.78 -15.20
N ARG A 195 1.30 -10.41 -16.01
CA ARG A 195 1.23 -9.27 -16.94
C ARG A 195 0.03 -9.38 -17.90
N THR A 196 -0.16 -10.54 -18.52
CA THR A 196 -1.26 -10.74 -19.47
C THR A 196 -2.62 -10.71 -18.79
N LYS A 197 -2.80 -11.42 -17.67
CA LYS A 197 -4.05 -11.38 -16.89
C LYS A 197 -4.38 -9.97 -16.42
N LEU A 198 -3.37 -9.21 -15.98
CA LEU A 198 -3.55 -7.83 -15.57
C LEU A 198 -3.94 -6.93 -16.76
N ASN A 199 -3.31 -7.12 -17.93
CA ASN A 199 -3.65 -6.38 -19.14
C ASN A 199 -5.10 -6.62 -19.57
N ILE A 200 -5.54 -7.88 -19.51
CA ILE A 200 -6.91 -8.29 -19.82
C ILE A 200 -7.89 -7.66 -18.84
N GLY A 201 -7.71 -7.87 -17.52
CA GLY A 201 -8.68 -7.41 -16.53
C GLY A 201 -8.77 -5.89 -16.44
N LEU A 202 -7.65 -5.16 -16.57
CA LEU A 202 -7.69 -3.70 -16.75
C LEU A 202 -8.41 -3.30 -18.04
N GLY A 203 -8.22 -4.05 -19.12
CA GLY A 203 -8.91 -3.82 -20.39
C GLY A 203 -10.42 -4.01 -20.27
N GLU A 204 -10.87 -5.00 -19.50
CA GLU A 204 -12.29 -5.25 -19.21
C GLU A 204 -12.90 -4.12 -18.39
N LEU A 205 -12.24 -3.70 -17.31
CA LEU A 205 -12.68 -2.54 -16.50
C LEU A 205 -12.85 -1.29 -17.36
N ILE A 206 -11.88 -1.00 -18.23
CA ILE A 206 -11.92 0.16 -19.13
C ILE A 206 -13.03 0.02 -20.17
N ARG A 207 -13.17 -1.14 -20.83
CA ARG A 207 -14.24 -1.41 -21.81
C ARG A 207 -15.61 -1.17 -21.19
N ASP A 208 -15.79 -1.61 -19.95
CA ASP A 208 -17.07 -1.57 -19.23
C ASP A 208 -17.29 -0.22 -18.52
N GLY A 209 -16.34 0.70 -18.60
CA GLY A 209 -16.40 2.03 -17.98
C GLY A 209 -16.38 1.99 -16.46
N GLN A 210 -15.85 0.91 -15.88
CA GLN A 210 -15.73 0.75 -14.44
C GLN A 210 -14.48 1.47 -13.91
N PRO A 211 -14.54 2.05 -12.70
CA PRO A 211 -13.35 2.60 -12.06
C PRO A 211 -12.35 1.48 -11.77
N VAL A 212 -11.06 1.73 -12.01
CA VAL A 212 -10.01 0.77 -11.68
C VAL A 212 -9.81 0.77 -10.16
N PRO A 213 -10.02 -0.37 -9.46
CA PRO A 213 -9.89 -0.40 -8.01
C PRO A 213 -8.43 -0.23 -7.55
N GLY A 214 -8.25 0.24 -6.31
CA GLY A 214 -6.92 0.44 -5.70
C GLY A 214 -5.98 -0.77 -5.80
N PRO A 215 -6.43 -2.00 -5.46
CA PRO A 215 -5.60 -3.19 -5.61
C PRO A 215 -5.11 -3.44 -7.05
N TRP A 216 -5.97 -3.21 -8.05
CA TRP A 216 -5.61 -3.33 -9.47
C TRP A 216 -4.58 -2.26 -9.89
N ALA A 217 -4.74 -1.03 -9.41
CA ALA A 217 -3.76 0.03 -9.62
C ALA A 217 -2.41 -0.27 -8.95
N TYR A 218 -2.42 -0.91 -7.77
CA TYR A 218 -1.21 -1.36 -7.09
C TYR A 218 -0.51 -2.50 -7.83
N ALA A 219 -1.25 -3.51 -8.30
CA ALA A 219 -0.69 -4.57 -9.15
C ALA A 219 -0.06 -4.01 -10.44
N PHE A 220 -0.68 -2.98 -11.02
CA PHE A 220 -0.11 -2.26 -12.17
C PHE A 220 1.17 -1.50 -11.81
N LEU A 221 1.22 -0.85 -10.64
CA LEU A 221 2.44 -0.20 -10.14
C LEU A 221 3.61 -1.20 -10.02
N LEU A 222 3.35 -2.40 -9.48
CA LEU A 222 4.35 -3.46 -9.36
C LEU A 222 4.89 -3.89 -10.73
N LEU A 223 4.01 -4.04 -11.72
CA LEU A 223 4.39 -4.36 -13.09
C LEU A 223 5.23 -3.27 -13.76
N LEU A 224 4.94 -1.99 -13.46
CA LEU A 224 5.71 -0.84 -13.98
C LEU A 224 7.14 -0.76 -13.43
N GLY A 225 7.48 -1.53 -12.38
CA GLY A 225 8.78 -1.48 -11.71
C GLY A 225 9.06 -0.18 -10.95
N ALA A 226 8.04 0.65 -10.74
CA ALA A 226 8.21 1.95 -10.09
C ALA A 226 8.40 1.79 -8.58
N ARG A 227 9.34 2.55 -7.99
CA ARG A 227 9.65 2.52 -6.54
C ARG A 227 9.95 1.12 -5.99
N ARG A 228 10.50 0.24 -6.82
CA ARG A 228 10.78 -1.17 -6.47
C ARG A 228 11.61 -1.30 -5.19
N GLU A 229 12.62 -0.44 -5.01
CA GLU A 229 13.48 -0.46 -3.83
C GLU A 229 12.71 -0.04 -2.57
N ASP A 230 11.90 1.01 -2.64
CA ASP A 230 11.08 1.47 -1.50
C ASP A 230 10.03 0.43 -1.10
N ILE A 231 9.36 -0.17 -2.10
CA ILE A 231 8.39 -1.24 -1.89
C ILE A 231 9.07 -2.45 -1.24
N ALA A 232 10.24 -2.86 -1.71
CA ALA A 232 10.96 -4.00 -1.15
C ALA A 232 11.38 -3.79 0.31
N ARG A 233 11.66 -2.55 0.73
CA ARG A 233 12.06 -2.21 2.10
C ARG A 233 10.90 -2.27 3.10
N CYS A 234 9.71 -1.82 2.71
CA CYS A 234 8.55 -1.76 3.61
C CYS A 234 7.23 -2.15 2.90
N PRO A 235 7.10 -3.37 2.37
CA PRO A 235 6.05 -3.73 1.42
C PRO A 235 4.65 -3.56 1.99
N LYS A 236 4.43 -4.00 3.24
CA LYS A 236 3.12 -3.91 3.91
C LYS A 236 2.70 -2.46 4.17
N GLN A 237 3.64 -1.62 4.61
CA GLN A 237 3.39 -0.21 4.89
C GLN A 237 3.15 0.56 3.59
N PHE A 238 3.94 0.29 2.55
CA PHE A 238 3.80 0.90 1.24
C PHE A 238 2.45 0.59 0.62
N GLU A 239 2.06 -0.69 0.55
CA GLU A 239 0.78 -1.11 0.00
C GLU A 239 -0.39 -0.45 0.74
N ARG A 240 -0.40 -0.51 2.07
CA ARG A 240 -1.46 0.10 2.88
C ARG A 240 -1.56 1.61 2.65
N LEU A 241 -0.42 2.31 2.58
CA LEU A 241 -0.41 3.75 2.36
C LEU A 241 -0.88 4.11 0.95
N PHE A 242 -0.39 3.37 -0.05
CA PHE A 242 -0.80 3.54 -1.43
C PHE A 242 -2.30 3.36 -1.58
N LEU A 243 -2.87 2.27 -1.05
CA LEU A 243 -4.31 2.01 -1.11
C LEU A 243 -5.13 3.07 -0.37
N THR A 244 -4.65 3.54 0.79
CA THR A 244 -5.33 4.59 1.56
C THR A 244 -5.37 5.90 0.76
N ARG A 245 -4.22 6.38 0.27
CA ARG A 245 -4.17 7.62 -0.49
C ARG A 245 -4.84 7.50 -1.86
N TYR A 246 -4.81 6.30 -2.46
CA TYR A 246 -5.53 6.03 -3.69
C TYR A 246 -7.04 6.25 -3.51
N ALA A 247 -7.61 5.73 -2.41
CA ALA A 247 -9.01 5.96 -2.09
C ALA A 247 -9.31 7.43 -1.77
N GLU A 248 -8.40 8.15 -1.10
CA GLU A 248 -8.54 9.59 -0.84
C GLU A 248 -8.57 10.43 -2.14
N VAL A 249 -7.76 10.06 -3.13
CA VAL A 249 -7.62 10.83 -4.39
C VAL A 249 -8.65 10.41 -5.44
N PHE A 250 -8.93 9.11 -5.58
CA PHE A 250 -9.73 8.55 -6.66
C PHE A 250 -11.07 7.95 -6.22
N GLY A 251 -11.37 7.95 -4.91
CA GLY A 251 -12.59 7.34 -4.37
C GLY A 251 -12.66 5.86 -4.70
N ASP A 252 -13.74 5.45 -5.39
CA ASP A 252 -13.98 4.07 -5.81
C ASP A 252 -12.98 3.58 -6.88
N GLY A 253 -12.26 4.50 -7.54
CA GLY A 253 -11.12 4.16 -8.38
C GLY A 253 -10.89 5.09 -9.57
N LEU A 254 -9.75 4.89 -10.23
CA LEU A 254 -9.34 5.72 -11.36
C LEU A 254 -10.17 5.38 -12.60
N THR A 255 -10.85 6.39 -13.15
CA THR A 255 -11.72 6.23 -14.32
C THR A 255 -11.00 6.60 -15.61
N VAL A 256 -11.18 5.77 -16.63
CA VAL A 256 -10.69 5.99 -18.00
C VAL A 256 -11.91 5.97 -18.92
N PRO A 257 -12.04 6.90 -19.90
CA PRO A 257 -13.10 6.83 -20.89
C PRO A 257 -13.14 5.46 -21.58
N PRO A 258 -14.31 4.85 -21.79
CA PRO A 258 -14.39 3.53 -22.38
C PRO A 258 -13.76 3.47 -23.77
N VAL A 259 -12.93 2.44 -23.98
CA VAL A 259 -12.28 2.14 -25.25
C VAL A 259 -12.63 0.71 -25.66
N THR A 260 -12.86 0.50 -26.96
CA THR A 260 -13.13 -0.83 -27.52
C THR A 260 -11.99 -1.30 -28.41
N GLY A 261 -11.60 -2.56 -28.25
CA GLY A 261 -10.66 -3.25 -29.13
C GLY A 261 -9.21 -2.79 -28.98
N GLY A 262 -8.31 -3.53 -29.65
CA GLY A 262 -6.89 -3.18 -29.76
C GLY A 262 -5.94 -4.21 -29.16
N LEU A 263 -6.41 -5.09 -28.27
CA LEU A 263 -5.60 -6.20 -27.80
C LEU A 263 -5.60 -7.35 -28.83
N VAL A 264 -4.42 -7.69 -29.32
CA VAL A 264 -4.19 -8.84 -30.21
C VAL A 264 -3.23 -9.79 -29.51
N ALA A 265 -3.71 -10.98 -29.14
CA ALA A 265 -2.81 -12.02 -28.66
C ALA A 265 -2.02 -12.60 -29.84
N ARG A 266 -0.72 -12.73 -29.66
CA ARG A 266 0.20 -13.26 -30.67
C ARG A 266 0.98 -14.38 -30.04
N TYR A 267 1.03 -15.51 -30.72
CA TYR A 267 1.82 -16.66 -30.30
C TYR A 267 2.56 -17.23 -31.49
N GLN A 268 3.86 -17.46 -31.34
CA GLN A 268 4.69 -18.06 -32.39
C GLN A 268 5.00 -19.51 -32.01
N PRO A 269 4.47 -20.50 -32.76
CA PRO A 269 4.71 -21.90 -32.49
C PRO A 269 6.19 -22.27 -32.49
N LEU A 270 6.57 -23.12 -31.54
CA LEU A 270 7.92 -23.67 -31.43
C LEU A 270 8.23 -24.60 -32.60
N ILE A 271 7.22 -25.33 -33.06
CA ILE A 271 7.28 -26.18 -34.23
C ILE A 271 6.46 -25.55 -35.36
N GLY A 272 7.09 -25.33 -36.51
CA GLY A 272 6.35 -25.03 -37.73
C GLY A 272 5.53 -26.26 -38.11
N HIS A 273 4.25 -26.27 -37.76
CA HIS A 273 3.30 -27.19 -38.39
C HIS A 273 3.16 -26.69 -39.83
N HIS A 274 3.56 -27.51 -40.81
CA HIS A 274 3.72 -27.16 -42.22
C HIS A 274 5.04 -26.45 -42.57
N SER A 275 5.36 -26.43 -43.86
CA SER A 275 6.54 -25.79 -44.46
C SER A 275 6.59 -24.25 -44.30
N GLU A 276 5.60 -23.65 -43.66
CA GLU A 276 5.48 -22.20 -43.45
C GLU A 276 5.32 -21.90 -41.95
N ARG A 277 6.17 -21.02 -41.41
CA ARG A 277 5.96 -20.46 -40.06
C ARG A 277 4.72 -19.59 -40.09
N PHE A 278 3.70 -19.91 -39.28
CA PHE A 278 2.54 -19.04 -39.09
C PHE A 278 2.54 -18.51 -37.65
N ASP A 279 2.20 -17.23 -37.49
CA ASP A 279 1.95 -16.65 -36.18
C ASP A 279 0.47 -16.85 -35.85
N ALA A 280 0.18 -17.44 -34.68
CA ALA A 280 -1.18 -17.52 -34.18
C ALA A 280 -1.58 -16.14 -33.65
N GLU A 281 -2.46 -15.46 -34.40
CA GLU A 281 -3.05 -14.18 -34.00
C GLU A 281 -4.51 -14.35 -33.58
N LEU A 282 -4.85 -13.76 -32.43
CA LEU A 282 -6.22 -13.67 -31.95
C LEU A 282 -6.54 -12.19 -31.67
N PRO A 283 -7.17 -11.50 -32.63
CA PRO A 283 -7.72 -10.18 -32.40
C PRO A 283 -8.89 -10.26 -31.40
N THR A 284 -8.92 -9.35 -30.43
CA THR A 284 -9.99 -9.29 -29.44
C THR A 284 -10.73 -7.94 -29.52
N SER A 285 -11.95 -7.90 -28.99
CA SER A 285 -12.68 -6.65 -28.75
C SER A 285 -12.25 -5.95 -27.45
N LEU A 286 -11.28 -6.50 -26.72
CA LEU A 286 -10.74 -5.91 -25.50
C LEU A 286 -9.70 -4.85 -25.84
N PRO A 287 -9.69 -3.71 -25.12
CA PRO A 287 -8.56 -2.80 -25.14
C PRO A 287 -7.37 -3.39 -24.37
N SER A 288 -6.17 -2.91 -24.67
CA SER A 288 -4.97 -3.22 -23.89
C SER A 288 -4.95 -2.35 -22.63
N GLY A 289 -5.38 -2.90 -21.49
CA GLY A 289 -5.50 -2.15 -20.24
C GLY A 289 -4.22 -1.47 -19.78
N LEU A 290 -3.05 -2.07 -20.03
CA LEU A 290 -1.75 -1.51 -19.68
C LEU A 290 -1.41 -0.22 -20.45
N ASP A 291 -1.93 -0.08 -21.68
CA ASP A 291 -1.63 1.05 -22.56
C ASP A 291 -2.52 2.26 -22.27
N TRP A 292 -3.71 2.03 -21.71
CA TRP A 292 -4.72 3.06 -21.47
C TRP A 292 -4.68 3.66 -20.06
N LEU A 293 -4.05 2.98 -19.10
CA LEU A 293 -4.02 3.46 -17.72
C LEU A 293 -3.10 4.69 -17.57
N PRO A 294 -3.53 5.77 -16.88
CA PRO A 294 -2.72 6.97 -16.61
C PRO A 294 -1.50 6.71 -15.71
N GLN A 295 -0.42 6.17 -16.29
CA GLN A 295 0.79 5.77 -15.56
C GLN A 295 1.39 6.88 -14.70
N GLN A 296 1.35 8.13 -15.17
CA GLN A 296 1.93 9.26 -14.44
C GLN A 296 1.20 9.53 -13.12
N GLN A 297 -0.12 9.41 -13.07
CA GLN A 297 -0.88 9.65 -11.83
C GLN A 297 -0.56 8.59 -10.78
N ILE A 298 -0.44 7.33 -11.20
CA ILE A 298 -0.07 6.21 -10.33
C ILE A 298 1.37 6.36 -9.82
N ARG A 299 2.31 6.77 -10.70
CA ARG A 299 3.70 7.04 -10.32
C ARG A 299 3.83 8.19 -9.34
N MET A 300 3.12 9.30 -9.56
CA MET A 300 3.11 10.45 -8.64
C MET A 300 2.61 10.04 -7.25
N LEU A 301 1.51 9.29 -7.18
CA LEU A 301 1.00 8.78 -5.91
C LEU A 301 2.02 7.86 -5.21
N ALA A 302 2.71 7.01 -5.97
CA ALA A 302 3.75 6.13 -5.44
C ALA A 302 4.97 6.93 -4.92
N ASP A 303 5.37 8.00 -5.61
CA ASP A 303 6.44 8.90 -5.16
C ASP A 303 6.09 9.56 -3.83
N GLU A 304 4.86 10.08 -3.69
CA GLU A 304 4.37 10.66 -2.45
C GLU A 304 4.33 9.66 -1.30
N CYS A 305 3.97 8.39 -1.57
CA CYS A 305 3.98 7.33 -0.58
C CYS A 305 5.41 7.04 -0.11
N ALA A 306 6.36 6.94 -1.05
CA ALA A 306 7.75 6.67 -0.74
C ALA A 306 8.41 7.81 0.06
N GLU A 307 8.14 9.06 -0.30
CA GLU A 307 8.61 10.22 0.46
C GLU A 307 8.07 10.20 1.90
N ALA A 308 6.78 9.93 2.06
CA ALA A 308 6.15 9.87 3.38
C ALA A 308 6.66 8.70 4.25
N LEU A 309 7.16 7.63 3.63
CA LEU A 309 7.73 6.46 4.32
C LEU A 309 9.25 6.55 4.50
N THR A 310 9.93 7.59 4.00
CA THR A 310 11.40 7.67 4.01
C THR A 310 11.96 7.53 5.43
N GLY A 311 11.43 8.28 6.41
CA GLY A 311 11.91 8.21 7.79
C GLY A 311 11.74 6.82 8.43
N TYR A 312 10.61 6.15 8.17
CA TYR A 312 10.39 4.78 8.65
C TYR A 312 11.31 3.78 7.94
N SER A 313 11.45 3.89 6.62
CA SER A 313 12.31 3.02 5.82
C SER A 313 13.77 3.08 6.27
N GLU A 314 14.31 4.28 6.48
CA GLU A 314 15.68 4.48 6.97
C GLU A 314 15.87 3.91 8.39
N PHE A 315 14.86 4.05 9.24
CA PHE A 315 14.89 3.48 10.58
C PHE A 315 14.96 1.96 10.54
N VAL A 316 14.09 1.30 9.77
CA VAL A 316 14.04 -0.16 9.67
C VAL A 316 15.31 -0.72 9.04
N GLU A 317 15.91 -0.02 8.07
CA GLU A 317 17.19 -0.41 7.49
C GLU A 317 18.32 -0.40 8.54
N ARG A 318 18.31 0.58 9.45
CA ARG A 318 19.29 0.69 10.53
C ARG A 318 19.04 -0.27 11.69
N VAL A 319 17.78 -0.49 12.06
CA VAL A 319 17.37 -1.31 13.21
C VAL A 319 16.18 -2.22 12.86
N PRO A 320 16.40 -3.30 12.07
CA PRO A 320 15.29 -4.14 11.58
C PRO A 320 14.46 -4.80 12.69
N SER A 321 15.10 -5.16 13.81
CA SER A 321 14.47 -5.82 14.95
C SER A 321 13.47 -4.93 15.69
N ALA A 322 13.55 -3.60 15.53
CA ALA A 322 12.71 -2.63 16.21
C ALA A 322 11.66 -2.00 15.27
N SER A 323 11.34 -2.66 14.16
CA SER A 323 10.39 -2.16 13.13
C SER A 323 8.98 -1.91 13.68
N ASP A 324 8.57 -2.65 14.71
CA ASP A 324 7.29 -2.49 15.39
C ASP A 324 7.38 -1.66 16.68
N SER A 325 8.53 -1.06 16.98
CA SER A 325 8.72 -0.23 18.18
C SER A 325 7.92 1.07 18.11
N ALA A 326 7.63 1.68 19.26
CA ALA A 326 6.98 3.00 19.30
C ALA A 326 7.80 4.06 18.53
N ALA A 327 9.13 4.00 18.58
CA ALA A 327 9.99 4.90 17.82
C ALA A 327 9.77 4.76 16.31
N ALA A 328 9.75 3.52 15.79
CA ALA A 328 9.46 3.23 14.40
C ALA A 328 8.04 3.64 14.00
N ILE A 329 7.03 3.23 14.78
CA ILE A 329 5.63 3.57 14.53
C ILE A 329 5.43 5.08 14.50
N SER A 330 6.13 5.82 15.37
CA SER A 330 6.06 7.27 15.34
C SER A 330 6.43 7.80 13.95
N LEU A 331 7.43 7.25 13.28
CA LEU A 331 7.89 7.73 11.96
C LEU A 331 6.91 7.42 10.82
N LEU A 332 5.88 6.60 11.04
CA LEU A 332 4.88 6.31 10.03
C LEU A 332 3.97 7.54 9.75
N PRO A 333 3.42 7.64 8.53
CA PRO A 333 2.32 8.55 8.25
C PRO A 333 1.11 8.28 9.15
N ALA A 334 0.40 9.33 9.55
CA ALA A 334 -0.73 9.23 10.49
C ALA A 334 -1.82 8.24 10.03
N GLN A 335 -2.02 8.12 8.71
CA GLN A 335 -2.94 7.16 8.11
C GLN A 335 -2.63 5.69 8.46
N LEU A 336 -1.36 5.37 8.73
CA LEU A 336 -0.91 4.01 9.01
C LEU A 336 -0.81 3.70 10.50
N ILE A 337 -0.77 4.71 11.35
CA ILE A 337 -0.75 4.51 12.79
C ILE A 337 -2.17 4.13 13.19
N THR A 338 -2.38 2.92 13.69
CA THR A 338 -3.65 2.48 14.27
C THR A 338 -3.46 2.21 15.75
N GLU A 339 -4.54 2.38 16.52
CA GLU A 339 -4.45 2.23 17.98
C GLU A 339 -4.06 0.81 18.37
N GLU A 340 -4.32 -0.19 17.54
CA GLU A 340 -4.10 -1.61 17.84
C GLU A 340 -2.64 -2.06 17.67
N LEU A 341 -1.76 -1.23 17.10
CA LEU A 341 -0.36 -1.59 16.88
C LEU A 341 0.33 -1.99 18.20
N ASP A 342 1.05 -3.12 18.18
CA ASP A 342 1.63 -3.72 19.39
C ASP A 342 2.65 -2.82 20.08
N GLY A 343 3.48 -2.10 19.32
CA GLY A 343 4.43 -1.14 19.87
C GLY A 343 3.79 0.02 20.64
N LEU A 344 2.49 0.27 20.46
CA LEU A 344 1.75 1.27 21.21
C LEU A 344 1.10 0.73 22.49
N ARG A 345 1.11 -0.59 22.71
CA ARG A 345 0.46 -1.22 23.87
C ARG A 345 0.91 -0.63 25.23
N PRO A 346 2.21 -0.43 25.51
CA PRO A 346 2.64 0.16 26.79
C PRO A 346 2.07 1.57 27.02
N TYR A 347 1.95 2.35 25.94
CA TYR A 347 1.35 3.69 26.00
C TYR A 347 -0.15 3.62 26.27
N ARG A 348 -0.88 2.73 25.60
CA ARG A 348 -2.32 2.53 25.86
C ARG A 348 -2.58 2.16 27.32
N GLU A 349 -1.87 1.14 27.82
CA GLU A 349 -2.01 0.67 29.20
C GLU A 349 -1.68 1.76 30.22
N TYR A 350 -0.61 2.52 29.98
CA TYR A 350 -0.24 3.65 30.84
C TYR A 350 -1.32 4.75 30.83
N LEU A 351 -1.82 5.12 29.66
CA LEU A 351 -2.84 6.16 29.52
C LEU A 351 -4.18 5.76 30.14
N GLU A 352 -4.59 4.50 30.04
CA GLU A 352 -5.79 3.97 30.69
C GLU A 352 -5.70 4.04 32.22
N GLN A 353 -4.51 3.81 32.78
CA GLN A 353 -4.28 3.91 34.22
C GLN A 353 -4.23 5.35 34.74
N ARG A 354 -3.76 6.30 33.91
CA ARG A 354 -3.62 7.71 34.28
C ARG A 354 -4.87 8.55 34.02
N LEU A 355 -5.60 8.28 32.94
CA LEU A 355 -6.76 9.09 32.49
C LEU A 355 -8.08 8.36 32.77
N LEU A 356 -8.48 8.35 34.05
CA LEU A 356 -9.69 7.68 34.53
C LEU A 356 -10.99 8.42 34.12
N PRO A 357 -12.12 7.69 33.98
CA PRO A 357 -13.43 8.31 33.77
C PRO A 357 -13.75 9.36 34.85
N GLY A 358 -14.06 10.58 34.43
CA GLY A 358 -14.34 11.71 35.32
C GLY A 358 -13.12 12.55 35.75
N HIS A 359 -11.90 12.09 35.45
CA HIS A 359 -10.65 12.83 35.66
C HIS A 359 -9.91 12.96 34.33
N PRO A 360 -10.34 13.89 33.45
CA PRO A 360 -9.88 13.95 32.06
C PRO A 360 -8.45 14.47 31.89
N ALA A 361 -7.76 14.81 32.98
CA ALA A 361 -6.39 15.28 32.99
C ALA A 361 -5.57 14.63 34.11
N SER A 362 -4.30 14.34 33.85
CA SER A 362 -3.35 13.78 34.82
C SER A 362 -1.97 14.41 34.67
N ILE A 363 -1.32 14.66 35.81
CA ILE A 363 0.07 15.12 35.87
C ILE A 363 0.97 13.90 35.85
N VAL A 364 2.02 13.95 35.03
CA VAL A 364 3.01 12.87 34.89
C VAL A 364 4.42 13.45 34.80
N ASP A 365 5.44 12.69 35.17
CA ASP A 365 6.82 13.03 34.81
C ASP A 365 7.07 12.61 33.35
N ILE A 366 7.60 13.51 32.52
CA ILE A 366 7.87 13.22 31.10
C ILE A 366 8.80 12.00 30.92
N ARG A 367 9.67 11.72 31.89
CA ARG A 367 10.56 10.55 31.87
C ARG A 367 9.81 9.24 31.99
N GLU A 368 8.65 9.21 32.67
CA GLU A 368 7.80 8.02 32.71
C GLU A 368 7.35 7.66 31.30
N LEU A 369 6.92 8.64 30.49
CA LEU A 369 6.48 8.43 29.11
C LEU A 369 7.61 7.92 28.22
N HIS A 370 8.81 8.51 28.32
CA HIS A 370 9.97 8.02 27.58
C HIS A 370 10.40 6.61 28.01
N SER A 371 10.16 6.23 29.27
CA SER A 371 10.50 4.90 29.78
C SER A 371 9.52 3.78 29.40
N LEU A 372 8.40 4.11 28.74
CA LEU A 372 7.43 3.11 28.28
C LEU A 372 7.90 2.33 27.06
N ALA A 373 8.85 2.88 26.29
CA ALA A 373 9.51 2.14 25.22
C ALA A 373 10.26 0.93 25.82
N ALA A 374 10.33 -0.18 25.09
CA ALA A 374 11.11 -1.32 25.54
C ALA A 374 12.58 -0.93 25.67
N LEU A 375 13.30 -1.49 26.66
CA LEU A 375 14.71 -1.15 26.91
C LEU A 375 15.63 -1.42 25.72
N GLU A 376 15.27 -2.38 24.87
CA GLU A 376 16.03 -2.75 23.67
C GLU A 376 15.66 -1.88 22.45
N ASP A 377 14.57 -1.11 22.53
CA ASP A 377 14.12 -0.24 21.47
C ASP A 377 14.86 1.10 21.48
N PRO A 378 15.05 1.74 20.32
CA PRO A 378 15.52 3.11 20.25
C PRO A 378 14.59 4.07 21.01
N ALA A 379 15.18 5.08 21.64
CA ALA A 379 14.42 6.09 22.38
C ALA A 379 13.46 6.86 21.46
N LEU A 380 12.21 6.97 21.89
CA LEU A 380 11.19 7.79 21.24
C LEU A 380 11.48 9.27 21.48
N ASP A 381 11.58 10.06 20.41
CA ASP A 381 11.76 11.50 20.50
C ASP A 381 10.46 12.22 20.89
N LEU A 382 10.59 13.46 21.36
CA LEU A 382 9.42 14.23 21.84
C LEU A 382 8.37 14.47 20.74
N PRO A 383 8.72 14.83 19.49
CA PRO A 383 7.75 14.94 18.40
C PRO A 383 7.04 13.62 18.09
N GLY A 384 7.77 12.49 18.09
CA GLY A 384 7.21 11.16 17.92
C GLY A 384 6.24 10.79 19.03
N LEU A 385 6.61 11.08 20.29
CA LEU A 385 5.75 10.89 21.45
C LEU A 385 4.44 11.67 21.33
N LEU A 386 4.51 12.96 21.01
CA LEU A 386 3.34 13.81 20.83
C LEU A 386 2.39 13.25 19.75
N ARG A 387 2.93 12.80 18.62
CA ARG A 387 2.16 12.18 17.53
C ARG A 387 1.49 10.86 17.96
N ILE A 388 2.18 10.02 18.74
CA ILE A 388 1.59 8.79 19.29
C ILE A 388 0.46 9.12 20.26
N LEU A 389 0.68 10.06 21.19
CA LEU A 389 -0.32 10.46 22.17
C LEU A 389 -1.57 10.99 21.47
N GLU A 390 -1.41 11.87 20.48
CA GLU A 390 -2.52 12.41 19.70
C GLU A 390 -3.31 11.31 19.00
N ARG A 391 -2.61 10.32 18.43
CA ARG A 391 -3.26 9.20 17.78
C ARG A 391 -4.03 8.31 18.74
N LEU A 392 -3.63 8.25 20.00
CA LEU A 392 -4.34 7.59 21.10
C LEU A 392 -5.40 8.50 21.75
N GLY A 393 -5.73 9.64 21.13
CA GLY A 393 -6.73 10.58 21.63
C GLY A 393 -6.31 11.35 22.88
N VAL A 394 -5.01 11.55 23.08
CA VAL A 394 -4.45 12.23 24.25
C VAL A 394 -3.57 13.41 23.82
N GLY A 395 -3.85 14.58 24.40
CA GLY A 395 -3.02 15.76 24.28
C GLY A 395 -2.03 15.85 25.44
N MET A 396 -0.95 16.58 25.23
CA MET A 396 0.06 16.85 26.25
C MET A 396 0.38 18.35 26.30
N GLU A 397 0.51 18.88 27.52
CA GLU A 397 1.07 20.20 27.79
C GLU A 397 2.32 20.08 28.68
N PRO A 398 3.42 20.79 28.35
CA PRO A 398 3.55 21.76 27.27
C PRO A 398 3.75 21.04 25.92
N ASP A 399 3.16 21.61 24.87
CA ASP A 399 3.42 21.16 23.50
C ASP A 399 4.46 22.04 22.81
N ALA A 400 5.62 21.45 22.51
CA ALA A 400 6.72 22.14 21.85
C ALA A 400 6.36 22.65 20.43
N ARG A 401 5.43 21.97 19.73
CA ARG A 401 4.96 22.38 18.40
C ARG A 401 4.10 23.65 18.48
N LEU A 402 3.55 23.93 19.66
CA LEU A 402 2.69 25.09 19.94
C LEU A 402 3.44 26.23 20.64
N GLY A 403 4.78 26.14 20.71
CA GLY A 403 5.63 27.16 21.33
C GLY A 403 5.83 26.99 22.83
N GLY A 404 5.43 25.85 23.41
CA GLY A 404 5.84 25.43 24.74
C GLY A 404 7.31 24.96 24.78
N PRO A 405 7.91 24.80 25.97
CA PRO A 405 9.25 24.23 26.09
C PRO A 405 9.28 22.76 25.66
N ALA A 406 10.37 22.34 25.02
CA ALA A 406 10.66 20.93 24.77
C ALA A 406 11.17 20.28 26.06
N LEU A 407 10.27 19.67 26.83
CA LEU A 407 10.62 19.03 28.10
C LEU A 407 11.45 17.76 27.87
N MET A 408 12.61 17.71 28.53
CA MET A 408 13.40 16.48 28.71
C MET A 408 13.24 15.90 30.12
N GLU A 409 12.82 16.74 31.07
CA GLU A 409 12.55 16.40 32.46
C GLU A 409 11.46 17.31 33.03
N GLY A 410 10.84 16.89 34.14
CA GLY A 410 9.81 17.66 34.84
C GLY A 410 8.38 17.19 34.51
N SER A 411 7.41 17.95 35.03
CA SER A 411 6.00 17.60 34.93
C SER A 411 5.41 17.98 33.57
N ALA A 412 4.74 17.02 32.95
CA ALA A 412 3.82 17.23 31.84
C ALA A 412 2.39 16.95 32.31
N LEU A 413 1.42 17.55 31.63
CA LEU A 413 0.01 17.30 31.87
C LEU A 413 -0.60 16.63 30.65
N LEU A 414 -1.15 15.45 30.86
CA LEU A 414 -1.90 14.69 29.86
C LEU A 414 -3.38 14.99 29.98
N PHE A 415 -4.08 15.06 28.85
CA PHE A 415 -5.54 15.26 28.84
C PHE A 415 -6.20 14.57 27.64
N ARG A 416 -7.48 14.18 27.78
CA ARG A 416 -8.22 13.57 26.66
C ARG A 416 -8.56 14.61 25.59
N LEU A 417 -8.24 14.30 24.34
CA LEU A 417 -8.69 15.09 23.19
C LEU A 417 -10.18 14.80 22.93
N GLY A 418 -10.95 15.85 22.72
CA GLY A 418 -12.33 15.72 22.25
C GLY A 418 -12.39 15.36 20.76
N PRO A 419 -13.59 15.11 20.22
CA PRO A 419 -13.78 14.77 18.80
C PRO A 419 -13.24 15.83 17.83
N ASP A 420 -13.11 17.08 18.27
CA ASP A 420 -12.55 18.20 17.47
C ASP A 420 -11.03 18.41 17.69
N GLY A 421 -10.32 17.42 18.24
CA GLY A 421 -8.90 17.52 18.65
C GLY A 421 -7.93 17.94 17.54
N ASP A 422 -8.30 17.74 16.28
CA ASP A 422 -7.49 18.02 15.09
C ASP A 422 -7.74 19.42 14.48
N THR A 423 -8.49 20.28 15.20
CA THR A 423 -8.82 21.61 14.67
C THR A 423 -7.56 22.49 14.54
N PRO A 424 -7.32 23.13 13.37
CA PRO A 424 -6.21 24.06 13.21
C PRO A 424 -6.25 25.17 14.27
N LEU A 425 -5.10 25.40 14.89
CA LEU A 425 -4.97 26.42 15.93
C LEU A 425 -4.95 27.80 15.30
N THR A 426 -5.79 28.68 15.85
CA THR A 426 -6.05 30.02 15.32
C THR A 426 -5.10 31.06 15.92
N ARG A 427 -5.09 32.28 15.36
CA ARG A 427 -4.33 33.39 15.96
C ARG A 427 -4.89 33.77 17.34
N GLU A 428 -6.20 33.62 17.50
CA GLU A 428 -6.93 33.83 18.74
C GLU A 428 -6.45 32.85 19.82
N TYR A 429 -6.21 31.59 19.46
CA TYR A 429 -5.63 30.60 20.37
C TYR A 429 -4.22 31.01 20.82
N ALA A 430 -3.36 31.44 19.91
CA ALA A 430 -2.00 31.89 20.25
C ALA A 430 -2.00 33.09 21.22
N ALA A 431 -2.93 34.04 21.03
CA ALA A 431 -3.13 35.16 21.95
C ALA A 431 -3.66 34.69 23.32
N ALA A 432 -4.60 33.73 23.32
CA ALA A 432 -5.14 33.11 24.52
C ALA A 432 -4.03 32.50 25.39
N THR A 433 -3.12 31.72 24.78
CA THR A 433 -2.01 31.09 25.50
C THR A 433 -1.09 32.10 26.15
N VAL A 434 -0.87 33.27 25.53
CA VAL A 434 -0.07 34.35 26.13
C VAL A 434 -0.78 35.00 27.31
N LEU A 435 -2.07 35.28 27.16
CA LEU A 435 -2.91 35.86 28.22
C LEU A 435 -2.95 34.93 29.45
N VAL A 436 -3.18 33.64 29.22
CA VAL A 436 -3.19 32.60 30.26
C VAL A 436 -1.85 32.49 30.95
N HIS A 437 -0.74 32.53 30.21
CA HIS A 437 0.60 32.51 30.80
C HIS A 437 0.81 33.71 31.74
N LEU A 438 0.52 34.92 31.26
CA LEU A 438 0.70 36.13 32.08
C LEU A 438 -0.19 36.09 33.33
N ALA A 439 -1.45 35.69 33.19
CA ALA A 439 -2.36 35.63 34.32
C ALA A 439 -1.99 34.51 35.32
N ALA A 440 -1.51 33.36 34.86
CA ALA A 440 -0.99 32.31 35.72
C ALA A 440 0.21 32.81 36.56
N VAL A 441 1.12 33.57 35.95
CA VAL A 441 2.27 34.15 36.67
C VAL A 441 1.82 35.14 37.75
N VAL A 442 0.78 35.95 37.49
CA VAL A 442 0.19 36.84 38.50
C VAL A 442 -0.41 36.04 39.64
N SER A 443 -1.26 35.06 39.32
CA SER A 443 -1.99 34.25 40.31
C SER A 443 -1.07 33.40 41.20
N MET A 444 0.19 33.18 40.80
CA MET A 444 1.18 32.43 41.58
C MET A 444 2.09 33.33 42.44
N ALA A 445 1.93 34.66 42.39
CA ALA A 445 2.88 35.58 42.98
C ALA A 445 2.95 35.50 44.51
N ASP A 446 1.84 35.17 45.17
CA ASP A 446 1.67 35.12 46.63
C ASP A 446 1.67 33.69 47.22
N LYS A 447 2.10 32.70 46.43
CA LYS A 447 2.28 31.27 46.75
C LYS A 447 1.01 30.44 46.99
N ASP A 448 -0.16 31.05 47.15
CA ASP A 448 -1.45 30.38 47.29
C ASP A 448 -2.42 30.84 46.19
N VAL A 449 -2.50 30.08 45.10
CA VAL A 449 -3.42 30.39 43.99
C VAL A 449 -4.87 30.21 44.46
N SER A 450 -5.69 31.27 44.45
CA SER A 450 -7.08 31.17 44.88
C SER A 450 -7.96 30.40 43.88
N VAL A 451 -9.00 29.72 44.37
CA VAL A 451 -9.97 28.99 43.53
C VAL A 451 -10.78 29.97 42.69
N GLU A 452 -11.01 31.16 43.23
CA GLU A 452 -11.75 32.27 42.64
C GLU A 452 -10.99 32.88 41.44
N GLU A 453 -9.67 33.07 41.53
CA GLU A 453 -8.82 33.49 40.41
C GLU A 453 -8.85 32.49 39.26
N GLN A 454 -8.69 31.20 39.57
CA GLN A 454 -8.73 30.13 38.56
C GLN A 454 -10.09 30.06 37.88
N ALA A 455 -11.19 30.16 38.64
CA ALA A 455 -12.53 30.15 38.10
C ALA A 455 -12.81 31.37 37.22
N LEU A 456 -12.32 32.56 37.60
CA LEU A 456 -12.44 33.76 36.78
C LEU A 456 -11.63 33.64 35.48
N LEU A 457 -10.42 33.09 35.57
CA LEU A 457 -9.56 32.81 34.42
C LEU A 457 -10.28 31.89 33.43
N ILE A 458 -10.72 30.73 33.88
CA ILE A 458 -11.42 29.75 33.04
C ILE A 458 -12.68 30.36 32.42
N ARG A 459 -13.50 31.06 33.21
CA ARG A 459 -14.72 31.72 32.70
C ARG A 459 -14.41 32.76 31.62
N HIS A 460 -13.37 33.57 31.82
CA HIS A 460 -12.98 34.56 30.81
C HIS A 460 -12.51 33.90 29.50
N LEU A 461 -11.79 32.78 29.60
CA LEU A 461 -11.38 32.02 28.41
C LEU A 461 -12.58 31.42 27.66
N GLU A 462 -13.65 31.06 28.37
CA GLU A 462 -14.88 30.53 27.77
C GLU A 462 -15.74 31.61 27.09
N THR A 463 -15.73 32.85 27.61
CA THR A 463 -16.64 33.92 27.15
C THR A 463 -16.00 34.93 26.21
N SER A 464 -14.71 35.22 26.36
CA SER A 464 -14.07 36.39 25.72
C SER A 464 -13.35 36.06 24.42
N LEU A 465 -13.01 34.79 24.21
CA LEU A 465 -12.32 34.31 23.03
C LEU A 465 -13.22 33.33 22.28
N GLN A 466 -13.32 33.47 20.96
CA GLN A 466 -14.09 32.56 20.09
C GLN A 466 -13.35 31.22 19.91
N LEU A 467 -13.00 30.57 21.02
CA LEU A 467 -12.34 29.27 21.05
C LEU A 467 -13.38 28.17 20.95
N ASN A 468 -13.08 27.14 20.15
CA ASN A 468 -13.89 25.92 20.10
C ASN A 468 -13.65 25.05 21.35
N MET A 469 -14.39 23.95 21.48
CA MET A 469 -14.30 23.08 22.65
C MET A 469 -12.91 22.46 22.83
N ALA A 470 -12.28 21.95 21.75
CA ALA A 470 -10.96 21.34 21.82
C ALA A 470 -9.86 22.34 22.25
N GLN A 471 -9.90 23.55 21.69
CA GLN A 471 -9.01 24.65 22.05
C GLN A 471 -9.17 25.05 23.52
N ARG A 472 -10.41 25.09 24.04
CA ARG A 472 -10.67 25.38 25.46
C ARG A 472 -10.10 24.29 26.36
N THR A 473 -10.39 23.02 26.08
CA THR A 473 -9.87 21.88 26.85
C THR A 473 -8.35 21.93 26.93
N ARG A 474 -7.69 22.18 25.80
CA ARG A 474 -6.24 22.29 25.74
C ARG A 474 -5.70 23.50 26.50
N LEU A 475 -6.36 24.64 26.40
CA LEU A 475 -5.92 25.85 27.09
C LEU A 475 -6.08 25.75 28.62
N ILE A 476 -7.12 25.05 29.10
CA ILE A 476 -7.29 24.73 30.52
C ILE A 476 -6.18 23.77 30.97
N ALA A 477 -5.87 22.74 30.18
CA ALA A 477 -4.73 21.85 30.42
C ALA A 477 -3.41 22.62 30.51
N HIS A 478 -3.21 23.60 29.61
CA HIS A 478 -2.03 24.47 29.62
C HIS A 478 -1.96 25.34 30.89
N LEU A 479 -3.08 25.95 31.31
CA LEU A 479 -3.16 26.71 32.55
C LEU A 479 -2.77 25.84 33.76
N HIS A 480 -3.36 24.65 33.89
CA HIS A 480 -3.02 23.74 34.98
C HIS A 480 -1.53 23.38 34.98
N TRP A 481 -0.97 23.08 33.81
CA TRP A 481 0.47 22.82 33.68
C TRP A 481 1.34 24.01 34.12
N LEU A 482 0.98 25.25 33.75
CA LEU A 482 1.71 26.45 34.17
C LEU A 482 1.70 26.64 35.70
N LEU A 483 0.58 26.34 36.35
CA LEU A 483 0.43 26.45 37.80
C LEU A 483 1.31 25.43 38.54
N ILE A 484 1.40 24.20 38.02
CA ILE A 484 2.22 23.14 38.61
C ILE A 484 3.71 23.35 38.35
N SER A 485 4.06 23.77 37.12
CA SER A 485 5.45 23.99 36.72
C SER A 485 6.05 25.29 37.25
N LYS A 486 5.23 26.13 37.92
CA LYS A 486 5.61 27.45 38.46
C LYS A 486 6.18 28.35 37.37
N ALA A 487 5.32 28.64 36.38
CA ALA A 487 5.66 29.51 35.25
C ALA A 487 6.27 30.86 35.67
N ASP A 488 7.16 31.38 34.82
CA ASP A 488 7.79 32.68 34.98
C ASP A 488 7.54 33.58 33.76
N LEU A 489 8.10 34.80 33.77
CA LEU A 489 7.97 35.75 32.66
C LEU A 489 9.00 35.50 31.53
N THR A 490 9.80 34.43 31.61
CA THR A 490 10.92 34.20 30.69
C THR A 490 10.41 33.82 29.29
N GLY A 491 11.01 34.41 28.25
CA GLY A 491 10.70 34.04 26.85
C GLY A 491 9.41 34.64 26.26
N LEU A 492 8.60 35.37 27.03
CA LEU A 492 7.33 35.95 26.57
C LEU A 492 7.47 37.16 25.65
N LYS A 493 8.60 37.89 25.70
CA LYS A 493 8.82 39.12 24.93
C LYS A 493 8.65 38.95 23.42
N ARG A 494 9.05 37.80 22.87
CA ARG A 494 8.89 37.48 21.44
C ARG A 494 7.43 37.19 21.06
N ARG A 495 6.64 36.62 21.98
CA ARG A 495 5.22 36.31 21.75
C ARG A 495 4.33 37.57 21.85
N LEU A 496 4.80 38.59 22.56
CA LEU A 496 4.09 39.87 22.79
C LEU A 496 4.39 40.95 21.74
N SER A 497 5.45 40.81 20.93
CA SER A 497 5.90 41.85 19.99
C SER A 497 4.91 42.19 18.87
N GLY A 498 3.96 41.29 18.57
CA GLY A 498 2.93 41.48 17.56
C GLY A 498 1.66 42.20 18.04
N LEU A 499 1.55 42.55 19.32
CA LEU A 499 0.34 43.17 19.89
C LEU A 499 0.32 44.70 19.70
N THR A 500 -0.83 45.23 19.32
CA THR A 500 -1.10 46.68 19.28
C THR A 500 -1.16 47.28 20.70
N ILE A 501 -1.03 48.61 20.81
CA ILE A 501 -1.11 49.32 22.10
C ILE A 501 -2.44 49.02 22.83
N GLY A 502 -3.56 49.02 22.12
CA GLY A 502 -4.87 48.68 22.70
C GLY A 502 -4.97 47.23 23.19
N GLN A 503 -4.37 46.28 22.47
CA GLN A 503 -4.31 44.89 22.92
C GLN A 503 -3.42 44.72 24.15
N ARG A 504 -2.27 45.41 24.20
CA ARG A 504 -1.38 45.42 25.36
C ARG A 504 -2.09 45.98 26.60
N GLN A 505 -2.86 47.06 26.43
CA GLN A 505 -3.69 47.62 27.50
C GLN A 505 -4.76 46.62 27.98
N GLY A 506 -5.49 45.98 27.06
CA GLY A 506 -6.49 44.97 27.41
C GLY A 506 -5.91 43.76 28.15
N VAL A 507 -4.72 43.27 27.75
CA VAL A 507 -4.01 42.20 28.48
C VAL A 507 -3.66 42.64 29.89
N ALA A 508 -3.17 43.86 30.06
CA ALA A 508 -2.77 44.40 31.35
C ALA A 508 -3.95 44.61 32.30
N GLU A 509 -5.07 45.14 31.79
CA GLU A 509 -6.34 45.28 32.49
C GLU A 509 -6.87 43.91 32.93
N PHE A 510 -6.81 42.90 32.05
CA PHE A 510 -7.24 41.55 32.39
C PHE A 510 -6.40 40.93 33.50
N CYS A 511 -5.07 40.98 33.42
CA CYS A 511 -4.20 40.49 34.49
C CYS A 511 -4.49 41.17 35.84
N THR A 512 -4.81 42.48 35.82
CA THR A 512 -5.18 43.23 37.02
C THR A 512 -6.55 42.80 37.56
N LEU A 513 -7.50 42.49 36.68
CA LEU A 513 -8.82 41.97 37.06
C LEU A 513 -8.70 40.58 37.71
N VAL A 514 -7.80 39.73 37.20
CA VAL A 514 -7.54 38.39 37.75
C VAL A 514 -6.97 38.49 39.16
N ALA A 515 -5.93 39.30 39.37
CA ALA A 515 -5.37 39.55 40.71
C ALA A 515 -6.39 40.10 41.72
N ALA A 516 -7.44 40.77 41.24
CA ALA A 516 -8.48 41.34 42.09
C ALA A 516 -9.66 40.40 42.36
N ALA A 517 -9.64 39.16 41.86
CA ALA A 517 -10.80 38.27 41.81
C ALA A 517 -11.27 37.81 43.20
N ASP A 518 -10.34 37.59 44.12
CA ASP A 518 -10.59 37.19 45.51
C ASP A 518 -10.93 38.38 46.44
N GLY A 519 -10.87 39.61 45.89
CA GLY A 519 -11.15 40.86 46.59
C GLY A 519 -9.96 41.48 47.33
N THR A 520 -8.78 40.86 47.35
CA THR A 520 -7.58 41.40 48.02
C THR A 520 -6.33 41.21 47.18
N ILE A 521 -5.78 42.31 46.65
CA ILE A 521 -4.54 42.24 45.87
C ILE A 521 -3.32 42.32 46.80
N HIS A 522 -2.47 41.31 46.79
CA HIS A 522 -1.27 41.21 47.60
C HIS A 522 -0.12 42.06 47.03
N PRO A 523 0.81 42.55 47.87
CA PRO A 523 1.97 43.34 47.41
C PRO A 523 2.85 42.60 46.39
N GLU A 524 2.93 41.27 46.50
CA GLU A 524 3.69 40.39 45.61
C GLU A 524 3.06 40.37 44.21
N GLU A 525 1.73 40.30 44.11
CA GLU A 525 0.98 40.42 42.86
C GLU A 525 1.13 41.80 42.22
N ILE A 526 1.10 42.89 43.00
CA ILE A 526 1.34 44.25 42.48
C ILE A 526 2.75 44.36 41.87
N SER A 527 3.75 43.77 42.51
CA SER A 527 5.11 43.72 41.99
C SER A 527 5.18 42.97 40.65
N THR A 528 4.54 41.80 40.57
CA THR A 528 4.45 41.00 39.34
C THR A 528 3.68 41.73 38.24
N LEU A 529 2.56 42.40 38.56
CA LEU A 529 1.81 43.25 37.64
C LEU A 529 2.68 44.40 37.11
N LYS A 530 3.47 45.08 37.95
CA LYS A 530 4.42 46.12 37.47
C LYS A 530 5.44 45.56 36.48
N GLN A 531 5.94 44.34 36.70
CA GLN A 531 6.82 43.66 35.75
C GLN A 531 6.12 43.34 34.43
N ILE A 532 4.86 42.87 34.48
CA ILE A 532 4.05 42.59 33.29
C ILE A 532 3.75 43.87 32.51
N TYR A 533 3.41 44.98 33.17
CA TYR A 533 3.18 46.27 32.52
C TYR A 533 4.45 46.74 31.79
N SER A 534 5.61 46.61 32.42
CA SER A 534 6.91 46.90 31.77
C SER A 534 7.16 45.99 30.56
N LEU A 535 6.88 44.69 30.69
CA LEU A 535 7.01 43.72 29.59
C LEU A 535 6.07 44.04 28.41
N LEU A 536 4.89 44.59 28.69
CA LEU A 536 3.91 45.04 27.71
C LEU A 536 4.24 46.44 27.14
N GLU A 537 5.35 47.07 27.54
CA GLU A 537 5.73 48.44 27.16
C GLU A 537 4.70 49.51 27.60
N LEU A 538 4.08 49.28 28.76
CA LEU A 538 3.15 50.20 29.42
C LEU A 538 3.80 50.82 30.67
N ASP A 539 3.22 51.93 31.16
CA ASP A 539 3.65 52.58 32.41
C ASP A 539 3.37 51.68 33.63
N PRO A 540 4.39 51.20 34.36
CA PRO A 540 4.20 50.33 35.53
C PRO A 540 3.39 50.98 36.66
N GLU A 541 3.41 52.31 36.78
CA GLU A 541 2.63 53.00 37.82
C GLU A 541 1.13 53.09 37.49
N ALA A 542 0.75 52.77 36.25
CA ALA A 542 -0.66 52.66 35.86
C ALA A 542 -1.40 51.53 36.57
N VAL A 543 -0.69 50.50 37.07
CA VAL A 543 -1.26 49.40 37.88
C VAL A 543 -2.09 49.94 39.04
N ASN A 544 -1.55 50.90 39.79
CA ASN A 544 -2.20 51.47 40.97
C ASN A 544 -3.53 52.18 40.64
N ARG A 545 -3.63 52.78 39.43
CA ARG A 545 -4.88 53.42 38.97
C ARG A 545 -5.95 52.39 38.63
N HIS A 546 -5.58 51.28 37.99
CA HIS A 546 -6.52 50.21 37.64
C HIS A 546 -6.99 49.44 38.87
N VAL A 547 -6.10 49.14 39.82
CA VAL A 547 -6.46 48.56 41.12
C VAL A 547 -7.42 49.47 41.90
N GLY A 548 -7.14 50.78 41.93
CA GLY A 548 -8.03 51.77 42.56
C GLY A 548 -9.42 51.87 41.91
N ALA A 549 -9.50 51.69 40.59
CA ALA A 549 -10.77 51.69 39.88
C ALA A 549 -11.62 50.44 40.18
N LEU A 550 -11.00 49.26 40.30
CA LEU A 550 -11.68 48.00 40.59
C LEU A 550 -12.20 47.93 42.03
N THR A 551 -11.42 48.40 43.01
CA THR A 551 -11.83 48.47 44.42
C THR A 551 -13.00 49.44 44.66
N MET A 552 -13.06 50.55 43.91
CA MET A 552 -14.18 51.50 43.93
C MET A 552 -15.49 50.93 43.35
N VAL A 553 -15.40 50.06 42.34
CA VAL A 553 -16.56 49.40 41.72
C VAL A 553 -17.11 48.28 42.62
N GLY A 554 -16.25 47.51 43.29
CA GLY A 554 -16.67 46.50 44.28
C GLY A 554 -17.38 47.08 45.50
N ALA A 555 -16.96 48.26 45.97
CA ALA A 555 -17.57 48.95 47.10
C ALA A 555 -18.99 49.48 46.82
N GLN A 556 -19.35 49.75 45.56
CA GLN A 556 -20.72 50.20 45.20
C GLN A 556 -21.72 49.04 45.02
N GLY A 557 -21.26 47.81 44.74
CA GLY A 557 -22.13 46.62 44.63
C GLY A 557 -22.56 46.02 45.97
N SER A 558 -21.80 46.24 47.05
CA SER A 558 -22.10 45.75 48.41
C SER A 558 -23.14 46.59 49.16
N LEU A 559 -23.45 47.79 48.66
CA LEU A 559 -24.42 48.72 49.27
C LEU A 559 -25.81 48.67 48.59
N GLY A 560 -26.03 47.73 47.67
CA GLY A 560 -27.31 47.51 46.97
C GLY A 560 -27.74 46.06 46.98
N GLY A 561 -27.93 45.49 48.18
CA GLY A 561 -28.60 44.21 48.42
C GLY A 561 -30.03 44.42 48.90
#